data_AF-A0A6J0MCB4-F1
#
_entry.id   AF-A0A6J0MCB4-F1
#
_cell.length_a   1.000
_cell.length_b   1.000
_cell.length_c   1.000
_cell.angle_alpha   90.00
_cell.angle_beta   90.00
_cell.angle_gamma   90.00
#
_symmetry.space_group_name_H-M   'P 1'
#
loop_
_entity.id
_entity.type
_entity.pdbx_description
1 polymer ?
#
loop_
_entity_poly.entity_id
_entity_poly.type
_entity_poly.pdbx_seq_one_letter_code
_entity_poly.pdbx_strand_id
1 'polypeptide(L)'
;MEFWGAKVKAGKTLKVKPGDNCLIHISQASLSKRKKGVSALLYATVDDKKLLLGTLSQDSFPHINFDHLLFDREFELSHTLDKGSVHFTGYKSKVSTRSKPPPASDEGAFAEMVCSAKQMMYPSAPDDFLLTKEDLEESVVAEKSTKALTTVPFYPRVDPYLTDSDEEFLSPTLLIMSNLPLESTRADITKFFQDNCNLQVRNYNIQLVSTVDEEGMTHLEAHIEFRSIQELKLARKLNGHLMGNSRVFFDRTLGSLRAFFISGFNRDLREDDLKRQIKNKFKACGALKKIILPKEQGNLLGFGYIVMDITSEEMVLSMDSTIMGDAQICVKTATPRGRLFRALMESEG
;
A
#
# COMPACT_ATOMS: atom_id res chain seq x y z
N MET A 1 28.03 -0.48 4.03
CA MET A 1 27.25 -1.36 3.16
C MET A 1 28.14 -1.75 2.00
N GLU A 2 28.15 -3.02 1.60
CA GLU A 2 28.96 -3.55 0.50
C GLU A 2 28.05 -3.88 -0.68
N PHE A 3 28.46 -3.56 -1.91
CA PHE A 3 27.70 -3.93 -3.10
C PHE A 3 27.57 -5.46 -3.20
N TRP A 4 26.38 -5.94 -3.53
CA TRP A 4 26.09 -7.34 -3.74
C TRP A 4 25.45 -7.55 -5.12
N GLY A 5 25.90 -8.56 -5.84
CA GLY A 5 25.37 -8.90 -7.16
C GLY A 5 25.41 -10.40 -7.40
N ALA A 6 24.37 -10.93 -8.03
CA ALA A 6 24.20 -12.35 -8.29
C ALA A 6 23.63 -12.58 -9.69
N LYS A 7 24.11 -13.63 -10.34
CA LYS A 7 23.63 -14.04 -11.67
C LYS A 7 23.03 -15.44 -11.60
N VAL A 8 21.77 -15.55 -11.98
CA VAL A 8 21.07 -16.84 -12.09
C VAL A 8 20.93 -17.18 -13.57
N LYS A 9 21.32 -18.39 -13.97
CA LYS A 9 21.19 -18.89 -15.35
C LYS A 9 19.91 -19.71 -15.49
N ALA A 10 19.37 -19.78 -16.71
CA ALA A 10 18.24 -20.64 -17.06
C ALA A 10 18.41 -22.08 -16.54
N GLY A 11 17.33 -22.60 -15.94
CA GLY A 11 17.28 -23.95 -15.36
C GLY A 11 18.11 -24.15 -14.09
N LYS A 12 18.71 -23.10 -13.51
CA LYS A 12 19.48 -23.20 -12.26
C LYS A 12 18.84 -22.38 -11.15
N THR A 13 19.02 -22.84 -9.92
CA THR A 13 18.78 -22.06 -8.71
C THR A 13 20.12 -21.60 -8.13
N LEU A 14 20.12 -20.47 -7.44
CA LEU A 14 21.28 -19.92 -6.77
C LEU A 14 21.00 -19.78 -5.28
N LYS A 15 21.66 -20.61 -4.48
CA LYS A 15 21.61 -20.54 -3.02
C LYS A 15 22.58 -19.48 -2.51
N VAL A 16 22.09 -18.61 -1.62
CA VAL A 16 22.81 -17.45 -1.10
C VAL A 16 22.74 -17.49 0.42
N LYS A 17 23.91 -17.39 1.05
CA LYS A 17 24.06 -17.26 2.51
C LYS A 17 24.48 -15.82 2.85
N PRO A 18 23.65 -15.04 3.56
CA PRO A 18 24.01 -13.70 4.01
C PRO A 18 25.27 -13.68 4.90
N GLY A 19 25.47 -14.70 5.73
CA GLY A 19 26.55 -14.79 6.72
C GLY A 19 26.10 -14.30 8.10
N ASP A 20 26.86 -14.62 9.14
CA ASP A 20 26.48 -14.32 10.53
C ASP A 20 26.33 -12.81 10.76
N ASN A 21 25.22 -12.41 11.39
CA ASN A 21 24.83 -11.02 11.60
C ASN A 21 24.90 -10.17 10.33
N CYS A 22 24.59 -10.73 9.16
CA CYS A 22 24.58 -10.00 7.90
C CYS A 22 23.19 -10.03 7.25
N LEU A 23 22.81 -8.91 6.65
CA LEU A 23 21.58 -8.74 5.90
C LEU A 23 21.91 -8.48 4.43
N ILE A 24 21.24 -9.18 3.51
CA ILE A 24 21.31 -8.89 2.07
C ILE A 24 20.01 -8.20 1.66
N HIS A 25 20.12 -6.97 1.17
CA HIS A 25 19.07 -6.27 0.46
C HIS A 25 19.25 -6.52 -1.03
N ILE A 26 18.23 -7.06 -1.70
CA ILE A 26 18.17 -7.09 -3.16
C ILE A 26 17.34 -5.90 -3.59
N SER A 27 17.94 -4.95 -4.31
CA SER A 27 17.26 -3.73 -4.74
C SER A 27 16.74 -3.81 -6.19
N GLN A 28 17.26 -4.72 -6.99
CA GLN A 28 16.89 -4.81 -8.41
C GLN A 28 17.13 -6.20 -9.01
N ALA A 29 16.32 -6.57 -10.00
CA ALA A 29 16.57 -7.67 -10.91
C ALA A 29 16.40 -7.26 -12.39
N SER A 30 17.21 -7.81 -13.29
CA SER A 30 17.18 -7.48 -14.72
C SER A 30 17.52 -8.64 -15.65
N LEU A 31 16.95 -8.62 -16.86
CA LEU A 31 17.24 -9.56 -17.94
C LEU A 31 18.55 -9.19 -18.66
N SER A 32 19.36 -10.21 -18.94
CA SER A 32 20.70 -10.05 -19.52
C SER A 32 20.78 -9.95 -21.04
N LYS A 33 19.73 -10.30 -21.81
CA LYS A 33 19.78 -10.35 -23.28
C LYS A 33 18.47 -9.92 -23.95
N ARG A 34 18.59 -9.00 -24.92
CA ARG A 34 17.52 -8.45 -25.75
C ARG A 34 17.06 -9.40 -26.87
N LYS A 35 16.43 -10.53 -26.53
CA LYS A 35 15.59 -11.26 -27.49
C LYS A 35 14.13 -10.88 -27.26
N LYS A 36 13.48 -10.33 -28.29
CA LYS A 36 12.05 -9.96 -28.24
C LYS A 36 11.19 -11.19 -27.91
N GLY A 37 10.11 -10.99 -27.16
CA GLY A 37 9.14 -12.01 -26.78
C GLY A 37 9.53 -12.91 -25.61
N VAL A 38 10.56 -12.57 -24.84
CA VAL A 38 11.03 -13.38 -23.70
C VAL A 38 10.52 -12.80 -22.38
N SER A 39 9.79 -13.61 -21.61
CA SER A 39 9.33 -13.29 -20.26
C SER A 39 9.83 -14.29 -19.21
N ALA A 40 10.02 -13.82 -17.98
CA ALA A 40 10.56 -14.60 -16.87
C ALA A 40 9.79 -14.30 -15.58
N LEU A 41 9.32 -15.33 -14.89
CA LEU A 41 8.92 -15.19 -13.48
C LEU A 41 10.16 -15.39 -12.60
N LEU A 42 10.30 -14.53 -11.60
CA LEU A 42 11.39 -14.55 -10.62
C LEU A 42 10.89 -15.12 -9.29
N TYR A 43 11.67 -15.98 -8.65
CA TYR A 43 11.32 -16.55 -7.36
C TYR A 43 12.45 -16.45 -6.35
N ALA A 44 12.10 -16.30 -5.08
CA ALA A 44 12.96 -16.57 -3.94
C ALA A 44 12.39 -17.74 -3.14
N THR A 45 13.23 -18.67 -2.69
CA THR A 45 12.83 -19.76 -1.79
C THR A 45 13.54 -19.55 -0.46
N VAL A 46 12.77 -19.47 0.63
CA VAL A 46 13.28 -19.33 2.00
C VAL A 46 12.58 -20.38 2.84
N ASP A 47 13.33 -21.16 3.61
CA ASP A 47 12.78 -22.20 4.49
C ASP A 47 11.78 -23.12 3.75
N ASP A 48 12.17 -23.58 2.56
CA ASP A 48 11.39 -24.42 1.63
C ASP A 48 10.08 -23.79 1.09
N LYS A 49 9.84 -22.51 1.36
CA LYS A 49 8.70 -21.74 0.82
C LYS A 49 9.13 -20.92 -0.37
N LYS A 50 8.58 -21.23 -1.55
CA LYS A 50 8.85 -20.53 -2.81
C LYS A 50 7.90 -19.34 -2.99
N LEU A 51 8.47 -18.14 -3.01
CA LEU A 51 7.80 -16.85 -3.16
C LEU A 51 8.02 -16.30 -4.57
N LEU A 52 6.96 -15.82 -5.22
CA LEU A 52 7.06 -15.10 -6.49
C LEU A 52 7.46 -13.65 -6.23
N LEU A 53 8.60 -13.23 -6.78
CA LEU A 53 9.11 -11.86 -6.62
C LEU A 53 8.55 -10.90 -7.69
N GLY A 54 8.22 -11.42 -8.87
CA GLY A 54 7.68 -10.62 -9.96
C GLY A 54 7.91 -11.25 -11.33
N THR A 55 7.49 -10.53 -12.37
CA THR A 55 7.63 -10.93 -13.76
C THR A 55 8.48 -9.91 -14.49
N LEU A 56 9.40 -10.38 -15.33
CA LEU A 56 10.18 -9.56 -16.26
C LEU A 56 9.77 -9.89 -17.70
N SER A 57 9.72 -8.88 -18.56
CA SER A 57 9.46 -9.03 -19.99
C SER A 57 10.48 -8.20 -20.77
N GLN A 58 11.12 -8.80 -21.77
CA GLN A 58 12.13 -8.11 -22.55
C GLN A 58 11.57 -6.95 -23.38
N ASP A 59 10.26 -6.96 -23.67
CA ASP A 59 9.60 -5.98 -24.54
C ASP A 59 8.97 -4.81 -23.78
N SER A 60 8.54 -5.02 -22.52
CA SER A 60 7.80 -4.03 -21.73
C SER A 60 8.51 -3.62 -20.44
N PHE A 61 8.97 -4.60 -19.64
CA PHE A 61 9.60 -4.35 -18.33
C PHE A 61 10.81 -5.29 -18.12
N PRO A 62 11.99 -4.96 -18.69
CA PRO A 62 13.16 -5.85 -18.67
C PRO A 62 13.90 -5.87 -17.33
N HIS A 63 13.50 -5.01 -16.39
CA HIS A 63 14.02 -4.93 -15.03
C HIS A 63 12.89 -4.58 -14.06
N ILE A 64 13.10 -4.91 -12.79
CA ILE A 64 12.21 -4.63 -11.66
C ILE A 64 13.05 -4.16 -10.48
N ASN A 65 12.58 -3.14 -9.76
CA ASN A 65 13.19 -2.67 -8.52
C ASN A 65 12.44 -3.25 -7.33
N PHE A 66 13.14 -3.47 -6.23
CA PHE A 66 12.60 -3.98 -4.99
C PHE A 66 13.01 -3.04 -3.86
N ASP A 67 12.04 -2.56 -3.09
CA ASP A 67 12.33 -1.58 -2.02
C ASP A 67 12.58 -2.26 -0.66
N HIS A 68 12.06 -3.47 -0.44
CA HIS A 68 12.07 -4.16 0.85
C HIS A 68 12.36 -5.66 0.76
N LEU A 69 13.12 -6.10 -0.24
CA LEU A 69 13.50 -7.51 -0.37
C LEU A 69 14.78 -7.80 0.42
N LEU A 70 14.61 -8.08 1.71
CA LEU A 70 15.69 -8.29 2.67
C LEU A 70 15.76 -9.75 3.12
N PHE A 71 16.97 -10.31 3.14
CA PHE A 71 17.23 -11.66 3.63
C PHE A 71 18.26 -11.64 4.76
N ASP A 72 17.82 -12.07 5.93
CA ASP A 72 18.60 -12.25 7.16
C ASP A 72 19.12 -13.69 7.33
N ARG A 73 18.66 -14.60 6.48
CA ARG A 73 18.96 -16.04 6.50
C ARG A 73 19.18 -16.58 5.09
N GLU A 74 19.53 -17.86 4.99
CA GLU A 74 19.77 -18.52 3.70
C GLU A 74 18.53 -18.51 2.80
N PHE A 75 18.73 -18.20 1.51
CA PHE A 75 17.66 -18.15 0.52
C PHE A 75 18.15 -18.64 -0.85
N GLU A 76 17.23 -19.04 -1.72
CA GLU A 76 17.51 -19.47 -3.08
C GLU A 76 16.80 -18.62 -4.13
N LEU A 77 17.53 -18.10 -5.12
CA LEU A 77 16.96 -17.37 -6.24
C LEU A 77 16.78 -18.29 -7.46
N SER A 78 15.66 -18.17 -8.16
CA SER A 78 15.39 -18.93 -9.38
C SER A 78 14.50 -18.16 -10.37
N HIS A 79 14.46 -18.61 -11.63
CA HIS A 79 13.60 -18.00 -12.65
C HIS A 79 13.13 -19.01 -13.72
N THR A 80 12.12 -18.65 -14.51
CA THR A 80 11.49 -19.55 -15.51
C THR A 80 12.08 -19.51 -16.92
N LEU A 81 13.05 -18.62 -17.22
CA LEU A 81 13.66 -18.58 -18.56
C LEU A 81 14.21 -19.94 -18.99
N ASP A 82 13.91 -20.30 -20.23
CA ASP A 82 14.48 -21.44 -20.95
C ASP A 82 15.93 -21.16 -21.40
N LYS A 83 16.23 -19.91 -21.77
CA LYS A 83 17.54 -19.44 -22.23
C LYS A 83 17.85 -18.05 -21.69
N GLY A 84 19.08 -17.85 -21.24
CA GLY A 84 19.56 -16.55 -20.73
C GLY A 84 19.85 -16.55 -19.24
N SER A 85 19.86 -15.37 -18.65
CA SER A 85 20.13 -15.17 -17.22
C SER A 85 19.46 -13.92 -16.67
N VAL A 86 19.12 -13.95 -15.39
CA VAL A 86 18.67 -12.81 -14.60
C VAL A 86 19.81 -12.37 -13.69
N HIS A 87 20.07 -11.07 -13.64
CA HIS A 87 21.01 -10.49 -12.67
C HIS A 87 20.22 -9.81 -11.56
N PHE A 88 20.56 -10.13 -10.32
CA PHE A 88 20.07 -9.50 -9.11
C PHE A 88 21.18 -8.61 -8.55
N THR A 89 20.85 -7.41 -8.12
CA THR A 89 21.78 -6.45 -7.52
C THR A 89 21.20 -5.88 -6.23
N GLY A 90 22.08 -5.43 -5.35
CA GLY A 90 21.71 -4.84 -4.07
C GLY A 90 22.91 -4.65 -3.15
N TYR A 91 22.70 -4.76 -1.85
CA TYR A 91 23.71 -4.43 -0.84
C TYR A 91 23.72 -5.43 0.32
N LYS A 92 24.90 -5.73 0.83
CA LYS A 92 25.13 -6.53 2.03
C LYS A 92 25.59 -5.63 3.19
N SER A 93 25.03 -5.84 4.37
CA SER A 93 25.30 -5.03 5.57
C SER A 93 25.55 -5.91 6.79
N LYS A 94 26.55 -5.57 7.61
CA LYS A 94 26.77 -6.20 8.93
C LYS A 94 25.88 -5.51 9.98
N VAL A 95 25.19 -6.30 10.77
CA VAL A 95 24.39 -5.87 11.92
C VAL A 95 25.30 -5.93 13.15
N SER A 96 25.78 -4.78 13.64
CA SER A 96 26.65 -4.76 14.81
C SER A 96 25.84 -4.93 16.10
N THR A 97 26.01 -6.05 16.80
CA THR A 97 25.63 -6.15 18.21
C THR A 97 26.66 -5.39 19.05
N ARG A 98 26.33 -4.17 19.48
CA ARG A 98 27.21 -3.39 20.36
C ARG A 98 27.19 -4.03 21.76
N SER A 99 28.33 -4.57 22.17
CA SER A 99 28.55 -5.31 23.42
C SER A 99 28.90 -4.40 24.60
N LYS A 100 28.19 -4.56 25.73
CA LYS A 100 28.75 -4.79 27.08
C LYS A 100 27.62 -5.00 28.11
N PRO A 101 27.55 -6.15 28.81
CA PRO A 101 26.73 -6.28 30.02
C PRO A 101 27.48 -5.68 31.23
N PRO A 102 26.81 -5.01 32.19
CA PRO A 102 27.41 -4.70 33.47
C PRO A 102 27.61 -5.98 34.30
N PRO A 103 28.57 -5.98 35.24
CA PRO A 103 29.01 -7.17 35.95
C PRO A 103 27.94 -7.67 36.93
N ALA A 104 27.98 -8.99 37.12
CA ALA A 104 27.12 -9.81 37.96
C ALA A 104 26.90 -9.25 39.37
N SER A 105 25.67 -9.36 39.86
CA SER A 105 25.38 -9.66 41.27
C SER A 105 24.04 -10.40 41.36
N ASP A 106 24.17 -11.61 41.87
CA ASP A 106 23.22 -12.52 42.50
C ASP A 106 22.15 -13.23 41.66
N GLU A 107 22.39 -14.54 41.57
CA GLU A 107 21.47 -15.58 41.16
C GLU A 107 20.20 -15.59 42.02
N GLY A 108 19.05 -15.54 41.36
CA GLY A 108 17.80 -15.70 42.09
C GLY A 108 16.52 -15.41 41.31
N ALA A 109 16.42 -15.76 40.03
CA ALA A 109 15.12 -15.89 39.35
C ALA A 109 15.27 -16.46 37.92
N PHE A 110 15.76 -17.70 37.80
CA PHE A 110 15.60 -18.49 36.56
C PHE A 110 14.22 -19.19 36.49
N ALA A 111 13.26 -18.75 37.30
CA ALA A 111 11.99 -19.43 37.46
C ALA A 111 10.86 -18.45 37.81
N GLU A 112 10.61 -17.48 36.94
CA GLU A 112 9.25 -16.96 36.82
C GLU A 112 9.00 -16.36 35.43
N MET A 113 7.99 -16.93 34.76
CA MET A 113 7.20 -16.31 33.70
C MET A 113 7.68 -16.49 32.24
N VAL A 114 7.70 -17.75 31.80
CA VAL A 114 6.99 -18.09 30.54
C VAL A 114 5.51 -17.79 30.76
N CYS A 115 5.10 -16.53 30.51
CA CYS A 115 3.75 -16.05 30.23
C CYS A 115 3.67 -14.53 30.43
N SER A 116 4.33 -13.77 29.56
CA SER A 116 3.82 -12.48 29.06
C SER A 116 4.61 -12.08 27.82
N ALA A 117 4.24 -12.69 26.70
CA ALA A 117 4.60 -12.22 25.36
C ALA A 117 3.80 -10.96 24.95
N LYS A 118 3.51 -10.07 25.90
CA LYS A 118 2.93 -8.77 25.66
C LYS A 118 3.67 -7.75 26.51
N GLN A 119 4.13 -6.70 25.84
CA GLN A 119 4.48 -5.40 26.38
C GLN A 119 5.93 -5.24 26.90
N MET A 120 6.84 -4.85 26.00
CA MET A 120 7.57 -3.57 26.04
C MET A 120 7.99 -3.25 24.60
N MET A 121 7.40 -2.26 23.92
CA MET A 121 7.58 -0.81 24.07
C MET A 121 8.97 -0.30 23.63
N TYR A 122 8.90 0.39 22.49
CA TYR A 122 9.58 1.59 22.03
C TYR A 122 11.12 1.70 21.96
N PRO A 123 11.62 2.22 20.81
CA PRO A 123 13.02 2.58 20.64
C PRO A 123 13.38 3.76 21.52
N SER A 124 14.50 3.64 22.25
CA SER A 124 15.17 4.77 22.90
C SER A 124 16.19 5.35 21.93
N ALA A 125 15.79 6.36 21.16
CA ALA A 125 16.57 7.58 20.87
C ALA A 125 15.79 8.45 19.86
N PRO A 126 15.54 9.73 20.16
CA PRO A 126 14.72 10.62 19.35
C PRO A 126 15.62 11.53 18.52
N ASP A 127 16.00 11.17 17.29
CA ASP A 127 16.73 12.15 16.42
C ASP A 127 16.78 11.79 14.91
N ASP A 128 15.87 10.97 14.37
CA ASP A 128 15.80 10.73 12.90
C ASP A 128 14.39 10.94 12.30
N PHE A 129 13.51 11.67 12.99
CA PHE A 129 12.17 12.03 12.52
C PHE A 129 12.11 13.45 11.90
N LEU A 130 13.07 13.79 11.04
CA LEU A 130 12.98 15.00 10.23
C LEU A 130 12.51 14.62 8.82
N LEU A 131 11.23 14.88 8.54
CA LEU A 131 10.69 14.91 7.18
C LEU A 131 11.48 15.93 6.37
N THR A 132 12.12 15.50 5.30
CA THR A 132 12.83 16.42 4.40
C THR A 132 11.83 17.10 3.47
N LYS A 133 12.17 18.27 2.94
CA LYS A 133 11.34 18.98 1.95
C LYS A 133 11.06 18.12 0.70
N GLU A 134 11.99 17.22 0.37
CA GLU A 134 11.90 16.31 -0.78
C GLU A 134 10.80 15.25 -0.58
N ASP A 135 10.67 14.69 0.64
CA ASP A 135 9.61 13.72 0.98
C ASP A 135 8.18 14.33 0.89
N LEU A 136 8.08 15.65 1.03
CA LEU A 136 6.82 16.39 1.00
C LEU A 136 6.37 16.75 -0.42
N GLU A 137 7.32 17.00 -1.32
CA GLU A 137 7.06 17.43 -2.70
C GLU A 137 6.70 16.27 -3.66
N GLU A 138 7.19 15.05 -3.41
CA GLU A 138 6.86 13.85 -4.23
C GLU A 138 5.42 13.32 -4.04
N SER A 139 4.70 13.76 -3.01
CA SER A 139 3.36 13.26 -2.67
C SER A 139 2.20 13.90 -3.46
N VAL A 140 2.49 14.87 -4.33
CA VAL A 140 1.49 15.66 -5.07
C VAL A 140 1.49 15.24 -6.55
N VAL A 141 0.64 14.28 -6.92
CA VAL A 141 0.49 13.86 -8.32
C VAL A 141 -0.74 14.53 -8.93
N ALA A 142 -0.55 15.24 -10.04
CA ALA A 142 -1.65 15.78 -10.86
C ALA A 142 -2.17 14.68 -11.81
N GLU A 143 -3.38 14.17 -11.59
CA GLU A 143 -4.04 13.28 -12.54
C GLU A 143 -4.70 14.07 -13.68
N LYS A 144 -4.40 13.66 -14.92
CA LYS A 144 -5.03 14.19 -16.13
C LYS A 144 -6.33 13.43 -16.41
N SER A 145 -7.44 14.17 -16.41
CA SER A 145 -8.78 13.71 -16.75
C SER A 145 -8.91 13.27 -18.22
N THR A 146 -9.46 12.07 -18.45
CA THR A 146 -9.98 11.62 -19.76
C THR A 146 -11.49 11.42 -19.69
N LYS A 147 -12.19 11.93 -20.71
CA LYS A 147 -13.65 12.06 -20.81
C LYS A 147 -14.40 10.75 -21.13
N ALA A 148 -15.46 10.53 -20.33
CA ALA A 148 -16.85 10.09 -20.65
C ALA A 148 -17.14 8.68 -21.24
N LEU A 149 -17.97 7.89 -20.54
CA LEU A 149 -19.41 7.66 -20.84
C LEU A 149 -20.01 6.56 -19.92
N THR A 150 -21.28 6.75 -19.55
CA THR A 150 -22.20 5.89 -18.75
C THR A 150 -22.07 5.96 -17.21
N THR A 151 -23.18 6.34 -16.58
CA THR A 151 -23.36 6.65 -15.14
C THR A 151 -23.31 5.39 -14.27
N VAL A 152 -22.10 4.95 -13.94
CA VAL A 152 -21.82 4.04 -12.82
C VAL A 152 -20.90 4.80 -11.86
N PRO A 153 -21.07 4.70 -10.53
CA PRO A 153 -20.10 5.26 -9.60
C PRO A 153 -18.72 4.67 -9.90
N PHE A 154 -17.79 5.54 -10.28
CA PHE A 154 -16.40 5.18 -10.50
C PHE A 154 -15.73 4.98 -9.15
N TYR A 155 -15.29 3.75 -8.88
CA TYR A 155 -14.54 3.42 -7.67
C TYR A 155 -13.06 3.27 -8.04
N PRO A 156 -12.21 4.27 -7.74
CA PRO A 156 -10.78 4.15 -8.01
C PRO A 156 -10.24 2.90 -7.29
N ARG A 157 -9.62 2.02 -8.07
CA ARG A 157 -8.95 0.83 -7.54
C ARG A 157 -7.71 1.25 -6.77
N VAL A 158 -7.41 0.45 -5.76
CA VAL A 158 -6.29 0.68 -4.87
C VAL A 158 -4.97 0.36 -5.56
N ASP A 159 -3.98 1.22 -5.34
CA ASP A 159 -2.60 0.96 -5.68
C ASP A 159 -2.09 -0.29 -4.92
N PRO A 160 -1.43 -1.27 -5.56
CA PRO A 160 -0.85 -2.44 -4.91
C PRO A 160 0.12 -2.12 -3.74
N TYR A 161 0.57 -0.88 -3.56
CA TYR A 161 1.39 -0.45 -2.41
C TYR A 161 0.61 -0.13 -1.12
N LEU A 162 -0.74 -0.07 -1.13
CA LEU A 162 -1.52 0.14 0.09
C LEU A 162 -1.57 -1.13 0.94
N THR A 163 -1.24 -1.01 2.22
CA THR A 163 -1.16 -2.14 3.16
C THR A 163 -2.39 -2.20 4.06
N ASP A 164 -2.56 -3.29 4.82
CA ASP A 164 -3.69 -3.44 5.75
C ASP A 164 -3.69 -2.40 6.89
N SER A 165 -2.63 -1.59 7.07
CA SER A 165 -2.66 -0.41 7.96
C SER A 165 -3.55 0.71 7.43
N ASP A 166 -3.92 0.66 6.15
CA ASP A 166 -4.59 1.75 5.45
C ASP A 166 -6.12 1.55 5.40
N GLU A 167 -6.63 0.64 6.25
CA GLU A 167 -8.03 0.19 6.30
C GLU A 167 -9.05 1.33 6.39
N GLU A 168 -8.71 2.46 7.00
CA GLU A 168 -9.60 3.62 7.15
C GLU A 168 -9.88 4.36 5.83
N PHE A 169 -8.95 4.28 4.86
CA PHE A 169 -9.11 4.89 3.53
C PHE A 169 -9.67 3.93 2.50
N LEU A 170 -9.75 2.65 2.84
CA LEU A 170 -10.39 1.64 2.02
C LEU A 170 -11.88 1.60 2.33
N SER A 171 -12.69 1.25 1.33
CA SER A 171 -14.12 1.07 1.57
C SER A 171 -14.31 -0.06 2.57
N PRO A 172 -15.01 0.14 3.70
CA PRO A 172 -15.18 -0.92 4.69
C PRO A 172 -16.07 -2.05 4.16
N THR A 173 -16.90 -1.78 3.15
CA THR A 173 -17.96 -2.67 2.68
C THR A 173 -17.90 -2.98 1.19
N LEU A 174 -17.19 -2.21 0.36
CA LEU A 174 -17.17 -2.45 -1.09
C LEU A 174 -15.92 -3.21 -1.56
N LEU A 175 -16.15 -4.27 -2.34
CA LEU A 175 -15.12 -5.07 -2.99
C LEU A 175 -15.48 -5.24 -4.48
N ILE A 176 -14.48 -5.17 -5.36
CA ILE A 176 -14.66 -5.45 -6.79
C ILE A 176 -14.17 -6.86 -7.05
N MET A 177 -15.00 -7.67 -7.68
CA MET A 177 -14.69 -9.02 -8.12
C MET A 177 -14.48 -9.01 -9.64
N SER A 178 -13.30 -9.41 -10.09
CA SER A 178 -12.87 -9.36 -11.48
C SER A 178 -12.56 -10.76 -12.04
N ASN A 179 -12.35 -10.82 -13.36
CA ASN A 179 -12.14 -12.05 -14.13
C ASN A 179 -13.35 -13.01 -14.06
N LEU A 180 -14.55 -12.44 -14.11
CA LEU A 180 -15.80 -13.19 -14.18
C LEU A 180 -16.06 -13.63 -15.64
N PRO A 181 -16.57 -14.85 -15.86
CA PRO A 181 -17.19 -15.21 -17.14
C PRO A 181 -18.27 -14.18 -17.53
N LEU A 182 -18.37 -13.79 -18.81
CA LEU A 182 -19.28 -12.75 -19.27
C LEU A 182 -20.77 -13.10 -19.05
N GLU A 183 -21.07 -14.39 -19.00
CA GLU A 183 -22.39 -14.94 -18.70
C GLU A 183 -22.72 -15.04 -17.21
N SER A 184 -21.79 -14.65 -16.31
CA SER A 184 -21.98 -14.78 -14.87
C SER A 184 -23.15 -13.94 -14.37
N THR A 185 -24.00 -14.54 -13.55
CA THR A 185 -25.14 -13.87 -12.94
C THR A 185 -24.89 -13.53 -11.48
N ARG A 186 -25.74 -12.67 -10.92
CA ARG A 186 -25.78 -12.39 -9.47
C ARG A 186 -25.99 -13.67 -8.65
N ALA A 187 -26.74 -14.64 -9.17
CA ALA A 187 -26.99 -15.91 -8.49
C ALA A 187 -25.72 -16.77 -8.41
N ASP A 188 -24.89 -16.78 -9.45
CA ASP A 188 -23.63 -17.53 -9.46
C ASP A 188 -22.64 -16.96 -8.45
N ILE A 189 -22.51 -15.64 -8.40
CA ILE A 189 -21.68 -14.93 -7.40
C ILE A 189 -22.20 -15.20 -5.98
N THR A 190 -23.52 -15.17 -5.82
CA THR A 190 -24.17 -15.47 -4.54
C THR A 190 -23.82 -16.88 -4.06
N LYS A 191 -23.95 -17.86 -4.97
CA LYS A 191 -23.63 -19.26 -4.68
C LYS A 191 -22.14 -19.45 -4.35
N PHE A 192 -21.25 -18.78 -5.08
CA PHE A 192 -19.81 -18.81 -4.79
C PHE A 192 -19.50 -18.41 -3.34
N PHE A 193 -20.10 -17.35 -2.82
CA PHE A 193 -19.90 -16.97 -1.41
C PHE A 193 -20.58 -17.92 -0.42
N GLN A 194 -21.75 -18.46 -0.75
CA GLN A 194 -22.40 -19.48 0.09
C GLN A 194 -21.50 -20.70 0.25
N ASP A 195 -20.98 -21.23 -0.87
CA ASP A 195 -20.20 -22.46 -0.90
C ASP A 195 -18.83 -22.33 -0.21
N ASN A 196 -18.21 -21.14 -0.25
CA ASN A 196 -16.83 -20.95 0.19
C ASN A 196 -16.66 -20.27 1.56
N CYS A 197 -17.67 -19.57 2.08
CA CYS A 197 -17.52 -18.82 3.33
C CYS A 197 -18.75 -18.76 4.24
N ASN A 198 -19.81 -19.54 3.97
CA ASN A 198 -21.07 -19.56 4.75
C ASN A 198 -21.64 -18.18 5.07
N LEU A 199 -21.28 -17.19 4.25
CA LEU A 199 -21.74 -15.84 4.33
C LEU A 199 -23.26 -15.85 4.11
N GLN A 200 -24.06 -15.20 4.97
CA GLN A 200 -25.52 -15.19 4.78
C GLN A 200 -25.87 -14.26 3.61
N VAL A 201 -25.79 -14.79 2.40
CA VAL A 201 -25.82 -14.05 1.12
C VAL A 201 -27.18 -13.43 0.79
N ARG A 202 -28.14 -13.37 1.73
CA ARG A 202 -29.49 -12.90 1.41
C ARG A 202 -29.53 -11.42 0.99
N ASN A 203 -28.58 -10.57 1.39
CA ASN A 203 -28.64 -9.13 1.05
C ASN A 203 -27.28 -8.48 0.70
N TYR A 204 -26.43 -9.06 -0.16
CA TYR A 204 -25.36 -8.25 -0.77
C TYR A 204 -25.94 -7.39 -1.86
N ASN A 205 -25.54 -6.13 -1.92
CA ASN A 205 -25.79 -5.31 -3.10
C ASN A 205 -24.73 -5.68 -4.14
N ILE A 206 -25.12 -6.49 -5.13
CA ILE A 206 -24.24 -6.93 -6.21
C ILE A 206 -24.66 -6.20 -7.47
N GLN A 207 -23.76 -5.37 -7.98
CA GLN A 207 -23.92 -4.69 -9.25
C GLN A 207 -22.92 -5.28 -10.25
N LEU A 208 -23.43 -5.83 -11.35
CA LEU A 208 -22.61 -6.28 -12.46
C LEU A 208 -22.28 -5.10 -13.37
N VAL A 209 -21.01 -4.94 -13.70
CA VAL A 209 -20.47 -3.86 -14.51
C VAL A 209 -19.66 -4.48 -15.64
N SER A 210 -20.00 -4.14 -16.88
CA SER A 210 -19.18 -4.49 -18.04
C SER A 210 -18.19 -3.36 -18.31
N THR A 211 -16.91 -3.68 -18.30
CA THR A 211 -15.82 -2.75 -18.59
C THR A 211 -15.17 -3.13 -19.93
N VAL A 212 -14.59 -2.18 -20.64
CA VAL A 212 -13.85 -2.42 -21.89
C VAL A 212 -12.43 -1.91 -21.67
N ASP A 213 -11.44 -2.75 -21.93
CA ASP A 213 -10.04 -2.36 -21.80
C ASP A 213 -9.54 -1.56 -23.02
N GLU A 214 -8.28 -1.12 -22.95
CA GLU A 214 -7.64 -0.36 -24.03
C GLU A 214 -7.51 -1.16 -25.34
N GLU A 215 -7.61 -2.50 -25.26
CA GLU A 215 -7.53 -3.43 -26.38
C GLU A 215 -8.92 -3.72 -26.98
N GLY A 216 -9.99 -3.17 -26.39
CA GLY A 216 -11.37 -3.34 -26.84
C GLY A 216 -12.03 -4.62 -26.34
N MET A 217 -11.40 -5.36 -25.42
CA MET A 217 -11.96 -6.57 -24.82
C MET A 217 -12.92 -6.22 -23.68
N THR A 218 -14.10 -6.82 -23.73
CA THR A 218 -15.10 -6.67 -22.68
C THR A 218 -14.76 -7.59 -21.51
N HIS A 219 -14.72 -7.01 -20.32
CA HIS A 219 -14.59 -7.70 -19.03
C HIS A 219 -15.88 -7.55 -18.23
N LEU A 220 -16.18 -8.54 -17.41
CA LEU A 220 -17.27 -8.45 -16.44
C LEU A 220 -16.68 -8.34 -15.02
N GLU A 221 -17.19 -7.36 -14.30
CA GLU A 221 -16.85 -7.09 -12.91
C GLU A 221 -18.12 -7.12 -12.06
N ALA A 222 -17.99 -7.52 -10.81
CA ALA A 222 -19.06 -7.41 -9.83
C ALA A 222 -18.62 -6.51 -8.69
N HIS A 223 -19.36 -5.43 -8.49
CA HIS A 223 -19.20 -4.52 -7.37
C HIS A 223 -20.10 -5.04 -6.25
N ILE A 224 -19.50 -5.45 -5.14
CA ILE A 224 -20.18 -6.17 -4.06
C ILE A 224 -20.08 -5.36 -2.78
N GLU A 225 -21.23 -4.91 -2.29
CA GLU A 225 -21.34 -4.25 -0.99
C GLU A 225 -21.74 -5.26 0.10
N PHE A 226 -20.82 -5.46 1.04
CA PHE A 226 -20.96 -6.30 2.22
C PHE A 226 -21.60 -5.53 3.37
N ARG A 227 -22.23 -6.23 4.33
CA ARG A 227 -22.85 -5.56 5.48
C ARG A 227 -21.84 -5.13 6.53
N SER A 228 -20.68 -5.79 6.57
CA SER A 228 -19.64 -5.48 7.53
C SER A 228 -18.26 -5.71 6.94
N ILE A 229 -17.29 -5.02 7.53
CA ILE A 229 -15.86 -5.21 7.21
C ILE A 229 -15.40 -6.65 7.47
N GLN A 230 -16.01 -7.36 8.41
CA GLN A 230 -15.68 -8.76 8.69
C GLN A 230 -16.08 -9.68 7.53
N GLU A 231 -17.29 -9.48 6.98
CA GLU A 231 -17.75 -10.25 5.81
C GLU A 231 -16.85 -9.99 4.59
N LEU A 232 -16.48 -8.73 4.36
CA LEU A 232 -15.56 -8.38 3.29
C LEU A 232 -14.19 -9.04 3.49
N LYS A 233 -13.63 -8.98 4.71
CA LYS A 233 -12.34 -9.63 5.01
C LYS A 233 -12.38 -11.14 4.78
N LEU A 234 -13.51 -11.80 5.04
CA LEU A 234 -13.70 -13.21 4.71
C LEU A 234 -13.76 -13.43 3.19
N ALA A 235 -14.53 -12.61 2.47
CA ALA A 235 -14.61 -12.67 1.01
C ALA A 235 -13.23 -12.47 0.34
N ARG A 236 -12.41 -11.53 0.83
CA ARG A 236 -11.05 -11.28 0.33
C ARG A 236 -10.12 -12.50 0.46
N LYS A 237 -10.32 -13.38 1.44
CA LYS A 237 -9.54 -14.63 1.56
C LYS A 237 -9.78 -15.60 0.39
N LEU A 238 -10.85 -15.40 -0.36
CA LEU A 238 -11.18 -16.20 -1.54
C LEU A 238 -10.46 -15.72 -2.82
N ASN A 239 -9.56 -14.75 -2.72
CA ASN A 239 -8.79 -14.27 -3.87
C ASN A 239 -8.07 -15.41 -4.59
N GLY A 240 -8.26 -15.53 -5.90
CA GLY A 240 -7.73 -16.62 -6.74
C GLY A 240 -8.48 -17.96 -6.68
N HIS A 241 -9.58 -18.05 -5.92
CA HIS A 241 -10.45 -19.23 -5.92
C HIS A 241 -11.16 -19.40 -7.26
N LEU A 242 -11.64 -20.61 -7.51
CA LEU A 242 -12.38 -20.94 -8.73
C LEU A 242 -13.87 -20.64 -8.54
N MET A 243 -14.43 -19.91 -9.51
CA MET A 243 -15.87 -19.80 -9.73
C MET A 243 -16.16 -20.43 -11.10
N GLY A 244 -16.65 -21.67 -11.07
CA GLY A 244 -16.66 -22.51 -12.27
C GLY A 244 -15.23 -22.81 -12.73
N ASN A 245 -14.90 -22.42 -13.96
CA ASN A 245 -13.56 -22.62 -14.54
C ASN A 245 -12.66 -21.36 -14.44
N SER A 246 -13.19 -20.25 -13.94
CA SER A 246 -12.47 -18.97 -13.88
C SER A 246 -11.93 -18.71 -12.49
N ARG A 247 -10.68 -18.25 -12.40
CA ARG A 247 -10.10 -17.77 -11.14
C ARG A 247 -10.53 -16.34 -10.92
N VAL A 248 -11.21 -16.08 -9.81
CA VAL A 248 -11.75 -14.75 -9.51
C VAL A 248 -10.75 -13.96 -8.68
N PHE A 249 -10.69 -12.66 -8.92
CA PHE A 249 -9.82 -11.75 -8.17
C PHE A 249 -10.62 -10.70 -7.44
N PHE A 250 -10.14 -10.29 -6.27
CA PHE A 250 -10.81 -9.30 -5.43
C PHE A 250 -9.95 -8.08 -5.18
N ASP A 251 -10.43 -6.94 -5.65
CA ASP A 251 -9.80 -5.63 -5.45
C ASP A 251 -10.55 -4.82 -4.40
N ARG A 252 -9.78 -4.19 -3.51
CA ARG A 252 -10.30 -3.19 -2.58
C ARG A 252 -10.50 -1.87 -3.33
N THR A 253 -11.52 -1.14 -2.92
CA THR A 253 -11.79 0.21 -3.41
C THR A 253 -11.43 1.23 -2.35
N LEU A 254 -11.12 2.45 -2.76
CA LEU A 254 -11.04 3.55 -1.81
C LEU A 254 -12.43 3.84 -1.21
N GLY A 255 -12.47 4.11 0.09
CA GLY A 255 -13.68 4.43 0.84
C GLY A 255 -14.15 5.86 0.59
N SER A 256 -14.91 6.44 1.52
CA SER A 256 -15.27 7.87 1.48
C SER A 256 -14.19 8.76 2.09
N LEU A 257 -13.26 8.20 2.86
CA LEU A 257 -12.16 8.93 3.47
C LEU A 257 -11.10 9.30 2.40
N ARG A 258 -10.76 10.58 2.33
CA ARG A 258 -9.75 11.14 1.42
C ARG A 258 -8.85 12.11 2.16
N ALA A 259 -7.59 12.21 1.71
CA ALA A 259 -6.63 13.18 2.20
C ALA A 259 -6.43 14.29 1.18
N PHE A 260 -6.29 15.52 1.66
CA PHE A 260 -6.02 16.69 0.84
C PHE A 260 -4.85 17.47 1.41
N PHE A 261 -3.98 17.92 0.52
CA PHE A 261 -2.94 18.89 0.83
C PHE A 261 -3.55 20.29 0.83
N ILE A 262 -3.21 21.08 1.84
CA ILE A 262 -3.62 22.49 1.97
C ILE A 262 -2.40 23.37 2.22
N SER A 263 -2.31 24.51 1.55
CA SER A 263 -1.23 25.49 1.78
C SER A 263 -1.69 26.93 1.54
N GLY A 264 -0.82 27.90 1.81
CA GLY A 264 -1.09 29.32 1.51
C GLY A 264 -1.89 30.05 2.59
N PHE A 265 -2.26 29.38 3.68
CA PHE A 265 -2.84 30.02 4.85
C PHE A 265 -1.77 30.79 5.66
N ASN A 266 -2.23 31.74 6.48
CA ASN A 266 -1.35 32.54 7.32
C ASN A 266 -0.70 31.69 8.44
N ARG A 267 0.62 31.46 8.32
CA ARG A 267 1.42 30.62 9.24
C ARG A 267 1.74 31.29 10.58
N ASP A 268 1.54 32.60 10.70
CA ASP A 268 1.84 33.36 11.91
C ASP A 268 0.68 33.27 12.93
N LEU A 269 -0.46 32.71 12.51
CA LEU A 269 -1.59 32.44 13.39
C LEU A 269 -1.30 31.27 14.34
N ARG A 270 -1.96 31.28 15.51
CA ARG A 270 -1.93 30.15 16.43
C ARG A 270 -2.54 28.93 15.76
N GLU A 271 -1.94 27.77 16.00
CA GLU A 271 -2.38 26.50 15.41
C GLU A 271 -3.86 26.21 15.67
N ASP A 272 -4.36 26.48 16.88
CA ASP A 272 -5.77 26.28 17.22
C ASP A 272 -6.71 27.19 16.42
N ASP A 273 -6.28 28.41 16.14
CA ASP A 273 -7.07 29.36 15.35
C ASP A 273 -7.12 28.91 13.90
N LEU A 274 -5.98 28.46 13.37
CA LEU A 274 -5.86 27.90 12.02
C LEU A 274 -6.70 26.62 11.87
N LYS A 275 -6.64 25.70 12.85
CA LYS A 275 -7.49 24.49 12.88
C LYS A 275 -8.98 24.85 12.88
N ARG A 276 -9.40 25.90 13.62
CA ARG A 276 -10.79 26.38 13.59
C ARG A 276 -11.18 26.95 12.22
N GLN A 277 -10.30 27.73 11.58
CA GLN A 277 -10.55 28.26 10.24
C GLN A 277 -10.69 27.15 9.20
N ILE A 278 -9.79 26.16 9.20
CA ILE A 278 -9.85 24.97 8.35
C ILE A 278 -11.16 24.22 8.59
N LYS A 279 -11.50 23.94 9.86
CA LYS A 279 -12.73 23.23 10.20
C LYS A 279 -13.99 23.93 9.72
N ASN A 280 -14.05 25.25 9.84
CA ASN A 280 -15.19 26.04 9.37
C ASN A 280 -15.27 26.07 7.85
N LYS A 281 -14.13 26.23 7.17
CA LYS A 281 -14.06 26.30 5.71
C LYS A 281 -14.56 25.01 5.03
N PHE A 282 -14.10 23.87 5.52
CA PHE A 282 -14.38 22.57 4.92
C PHE A 282 -15.64 21.88 5.48
N LYS A 283 -16.34 22.52 6.43
CA LYS A 283 -17.55 21.96 7.08
C LYS A 283 -18.63 21.54 6.08
N ALA A 284 -18.78 22.28 4.98
CA ALA A 284 -19.78 22.01 3.95
C ALA A 284 -19.37 20.86 2.99
N CYS A 285 -18.07 20.54 2.90
CA CYS A 285 -17.56 19.53 1.98
C CYS A 285 -17.66 18.10 2.54
N GLY A 286 -17.69 17.94 3.87
CA GLY A 286 -17.79 16.63 4.51
C GLY A 286 -17.35 16.64 5.97
N ALA A 287 -17.27 15.45 6.56
CA ALA A 287 -16.84 15.31 7.94
C ALA A 287 -15.30 15.29 8.03
N LEU A 288 -14.74 16.38 8.54
CA LEU A 288 -13.30 16.49 8.81
C LEU A 288 -12.91 15.58 9.97
N LYS A 289 -12.06 14.59 9.70
CA LYS A 289 -11.57 13.63 10.70
C LYS A 289 -10.26 14.09 11.33
N LYS A 290 -9.32 14.60 10.53
CA LYS A 290 -7.99 14.98 11.01
C LYS A 290 -7.46 16.22 10.30
N ILE A 291 -6.69 17.04 11.03
CA ILE A 291 -5.94 18.18 10.51
C ILE A 291 -4.51 18.04 11.00
N ILE A 292 -3.55 18.10 10.08
CA ILE A 292 -2.14 17.94 10.37
C ILE A 292 -1.40 19.15 9.80
N LEU A 293 -0.71 19.83 10.69
CA LEU A 293 0.03 21.06 10.39
C LEU A 293 1.49 20.82 10.77
N PRO A 294 2.35 20.44 9.81
CA PRO A 294 3.76 20.22 10.05
C PRO A 294 4.47 21.44 10.64
N LYS A 295 5.40 21.16 11.56
CA LYS A 295 6.18 22.17 12.28
C LYS A 295 7.66 21.84 12.23
N GLU A 296 8.49 22.87 12.17
CA GLU A 296 9.94 22.78 12.34
C GLU A 296 10.35 23.72 13.46
N GLN A 297 11.01 23.17 14.50
CA GLN A 297 11.39 23.91 15.71
C GLN A 297 10.23 24.68 16.38
N GLY A 298 9.01 24.12 16.30
CA GLY A 298 7.78 24.71 16.86
C GLY A 298 7.05 25.70 15.94
N ASN A 299 7.64 26.10 14.82
CA ASN A 299 7.04 27.01 13.86
C ASN A 299 6.31 26.25 12.74
N LEU A 300 5.15 26.76 12.32
CA LEU A 300 4.36 26.16 11.25
C LEU A 300 5.06 26.33 9.89
N LEU A 301 5.10 25.26 9.09
CA LEU A 301 5.74 25.26 7.77
C LEU A 301 4.91 25.94 6.66
N GLY A 302 3.66 26.33 6.94
CA GLY A 302 2.78 27.04 5.99
C GLY A 302 2.01 26.14 5.02
N PHE A 303 2.02 24.83 5.27
CA PHE A 303 1.18 23.85 4.60
C PHE A 303 0.69 22.80 5.61
N GLY A 304 -0.24 21.95 5.19
CA GLY A 304 -0.82 20.91 6.02
C GLY A 304 -1.60 19.89 5.21
N TYR A 305 -2.14 18.91 5.92
CA TYR A 305 -2.96 17.85 5.37
C TYR A 305 -4.27 17.77 6.14
N ILE A 306 -5.38 17.60 5.42
CA ILE A 306 -6.68 17.35 6.01
C ILE A 306 -7.19 15.99 5.56
N VAL A 307 -7.74 15.23 6.49
CA VAL A 307 -8.38 13.94 6.23
C VAL A 307 -9.88 14.13 6.42
N MET A 308 -10.64 13.85 5.37
CA MET A 308 -12.07 14.10 5.32
C MET A 308 -12.83 12.88 4.84
N ASP A 309 -13.96 12.62 5.46
CA ASP A 309 -14.97 11.67 5.00
C ASP A 309 -15.95 12.42 4.09
N ILE A 310 -15.86 12.13 2.78
CA ILE A 310 -16.50 12.91 1.72
C ILE A 310 -17.28 12.02 0.75
N THR A 311 -18.32 12.60 0.17
CA THR A 311 -19.10 11.96 -0.90
C THR A 311 -18.67 12.42 -2.29
N SER A 312 -18.05 13.60 -2.41
CA SER A 312 -17.57 14.17 -3.67
C SER A 312 -16.26 14.91 -3.46
N GLU A 313 -15.23 14.50 -4.19
CA GLU A 313 -13.90 15.10 -4.18
C GLU A 313 -13.89 16.50 -4.81
N GLU A 314 -14.72 16.70 -5.84
CA GLU A 314 -14.88 17.98 -6.54
C GLU A 314 -15.33 19.11 -5.60
N MET A 315 -16.19 18.81 -4.62
CA MET A 315 -16.63 19.79 -3.63
C MET A 315 -15.46 20.31 -2.77
N VAL A 316 -14.52 19.43 -2.41
CA VAL A 316 -13.33 19.84 -1.64
C VAL A 316 -12.37 20.62 -2.53
N LEU A 317 -12.12 20.13 -3.75
CA LEU A 317 -11.22 20.78 -4.70
C LEU A 317 -11.72 22.15 -5.18
N SER A 318 -13.04 22.38 -5.18
CA SER A 318 -13.62 23.70 -5.43
C SER A 318 -13.23 24.77 -4.40
N MET A 319 -12.67 24.37 -3.25
CA MET A 319 -12.14 25.30 -2.25
C MET A 319 -10.72 25.80 -2.59
N ASP A 320 -10.07 25.22 -3.60
CA ASP A 320 -8.80 25.72 -4.12
C ASP A 320 -8.93 27.18 -4.57
N SER A 321 -7.88 27.97 -4.33
CA SER A 321 -7.82 29.38 -4.69
C SER A 321 -8.86 30.27 -4.00
N THR A 322 -9.55 29.79 -2.95
CA THR A 322 -10.50 30.61 -2.18
C THR A 322 -9.82 31.30 -0.99
N ILE A 323 -10.47 32.33 -0.44
CA ILE A 323 -9.94 33.06 0.72
C ILE A 323 -10.29 32.31 2.02
N MET A 324 -9.31 32.20 2.92
CA MET A 324 -9.45 31.74 4.29
C MET A 324 -8.74 32.74 5.21
N GLY A 325 -9.50 33.44 6.04
CA GLY A 325 -8.97 34.56 6.82
C GLY A 325 -8.54 35.71 5.90
N ASP A 326 -7.26 36.02 5.90
CA ASP A 326 -6.60 37.06 5.10
C ASP A 326 -5.77 36.51 3.93
N ALA A 327 -5.74 35.19 3.75
CA ALA A 327 -4.88 34.53 2.77
C ALA A 327 -5.66 33.65 1.80
N GLN A 328 -5.12 33.49 0.58
CA GLN A 328 -5.67 32.59 -0.43
C GLN A 328 -5.06 31.21 -0.26
N ILE A 329 -5.91 30.19 -0.12
CA ILE A 329 -5.46 28.82 0.10
C ILE A 329 -5.32 28.05 -1.22
N CYS A 330 -4.40 27.10 -1.24
CA CYS A 330 -4.33 26.07 -2.27
C CYS A 330 -4.79 24.74 -1.69
N VAL A 331 -5.59 23.99 -2.45
CA VAL A 331 -6.13 22.67 -2.08
C VAL A 331 -5.83 21.70 -3.20
N LYS A 332 -5.15 20.60 -2.88
CA LYS A 332 -4.82 19.54 -3.84
C LYS A 332 -5.18 18.18 -3.26
N THR A 333 -5.47 17.23 -4.13
CA THR A 333 -5.59 15.82 -3.74
C THR A 333 -4.25 15.36 -3.19
N ALA A 334 -4.28 14.58 -2.10
CA ALA A 334 -3.09 13.96 -1.56
C ALA A 334 -3.31 12.45 -1.53
N THR A 335 -2.40 11.70 -2.15
CA THR A 335 -2.32 10.25 -1.96
C THR A 335 -1.35 10.01 -0.81
N PRO A 336 -1.84 9.68 0.40
CA PRO A 336 -0.95 9.47 1.52
C PRO A 336 -0.12 8.21 1.23
N ARG A 337 1.18 8.39 0.98
CA ARG A 337 2.13 7.30 0.72
C ARG A 337 3.01 7.05 1.94
N GLY A 338 3.31 5.77 2.19
CA GLY A 338 4.42 5.34 3.06
C GLY A 338 4.48 6.00 4.44
N ARG A 339 5.61 6.65 4.75
CA ARG A 339 5.87 7.25 6.09
C ARG A 339 4.96 8.42 6.42
N LEU A 340 4.54 9.19 5.41
CA LEU A 340 3.61 10.30 5.57
C LEU A 340 2.24 9.78 5.99
N PHE A 341 1.79 8.67 5.40
CA PHE A 341 0.60 7.93 5.84
C PHE A 341 0.71 7.51 7.33
N ARG A 342 1.85 6.91 7.70
CA ARG A 342 2.09 6.45 9.07
C ARG A 342 2.10 7.60 10.09
N ALA A 343 2.74 8.73 9.77
CA ALA A 343 2.73 9.93 10.62
C ALA A 343 1.35 10.63 10.67
N LEU A 344 0.59 10.57 9.57
CA LEU A 344 -0.79 11.07 9.54
C LEU A 344 -1.68 10.25 10.48
N MET A 345 -1.40 8.96 10.68
CA MET A 345 -2.20 8.08 11.52
C MET A 345 -1.69 7.97 12.98
N GLU A 346 -0.37 7.93 13.20
CA GLU A 346 0.27 7.72 14.51
C GLU A 346 0.33 8.98 15.40
N SER A 347 -0.12 10.14 14.95
CA SER A 347 -0.18 11.37 15.76
C SER A 347 -1.29 11.40 16.84
N GLU A 348 -1.72 10.23 17.31
CA GLU A 348 -2.44 10.09 18.58
C GLU A 348 -1.58 9.27 19.56
N GLY A 349 -0.79 10.02 20.33
CA GLY A 349 -0.02 9.57 21.47
C GLY A 349 0.39 10.77 22.30
#